data_AF-A0A7W5BYJ3-F1
#
_entry.id   AF-A0A7W5BYJ3-F1
#
_cell.length_a   1.000
_cell.length_b   1.000
_cell.length_c   1.000
_cell.angle_alpha   90.00
_cell.angle_beta   90.00
_cell.angle_gamma   90.00
#
_symmetry.space_group_name_H-M   'P 1'
#
loop_
_entity.id
_entity.type
_entity.pdbx_description
1 polymer ?
#
loop_
_entity_poly.entity_id
_entity_poly.type
_entity_poly.pdbx_seq_one_letter_code
_entity_poly.pdbx_strand_id
1 'polypeptide(L)' 'MKKIIPLVAAVALVGCEQETVPEASAITCAPVAFQQTISELSRESSRKAFAEACRSFEKAQRMREWEFEPSSPDRY' A
#
# COMPACT_ATOMS: atom_id res chain seq x y z
N MET A 1 -11.65 -52.97 22.90
CA MET A 1 -12.05 -51.60 23.27
C MET A 1 -11.21 -50.61 22.49
N LYS A 2 -11.86 -49.59 21.93
CA LYS A 2 -11.43 -48.70 20.85
C LYS A 2 -10.35 -47.73 21.36
N LYS A 3 -9.12 -47.77 20.82
CA LYS A 3 -8.08 -46.77 21.12
C LYS A 3 -8.31 -45.56 20.23
N ILE A 4 -8.84 -44.50 20.83
CA ILE A 4 -9.15 -43.23 20.17
C ILE A 4 -7.82 -42.50 19.97
N ILE A 5 -7.45 -42.27 18.71
CA ILE A 5 -6.28 -41.48 18.30
C ILE A 5 -6.66 -40.00 18.51
N PRO A 6 -5.93 -39.20 19.30
CA PRO A 6 -6.13 -37.77 19.30
C PRO A 6 -5.53 -37.22 18.01
N LEU A 7 -6.40 -36.88 17.06
CA LEU A 7 -6.07 -36.17 15.84
C LEU A 7 -5.65 -34.75 16.26
N VAL A 8 -4.35 -34.55 16.45
CA VAL A 8 -3.75 -33.23 16.68
C VAL A 8 -3.98 -32.42 15.41
N ALA A 9 -4.97 -31.53 15.45
CA ALA A 9 -5.21 -30.56 14.40
C ALA A 9 -4.04 -29.57 14.38
N ALA A 10 -3.02 -29.89 13.59
CA ALA A 10 -2.00 -28.94 13.19
C ALA A 10 -2.69 -27.89 12.29
N VAL A 11 -3.13 -26.80 12.89
CA VAL A 11 -3.50 -25.59 12.17
C VAL A 11 -2.20 -25.06 11.58
N ALA A 12 -1.91 -25.47 10.35
CA ALA A 12 -0.81 -24.91 9.59
C ALA A 12 -1.12 -23.42 9.41
N LEU A 13 -0.43 -22.56 10.17
CA LEU A 13 -0.27 -21.16 9.85
C LEU A 13 0.60 -21.08 8.58
N VAL A 14 0.06 -21.50 7.44
CA VAL A 14 0.58 -21.15 6.11
C VAL A 14 0.24 -19.68 5.89
N GLY A 15 0.94 -18.83 6.63
CA GLY A 15 0.78 -17.39 6.58
C GLY A 15 2.16 -16.76 6.49
N CYS A 16 2.36 -16.02 5.39
CA CYS A 16 3.43 -15.06 5.15
C CYS A 16 4.66 -15.56 4.40
N GLU A 17 4.48 -16.17 3.22
CA GLU A 17 5.34 -15.72 2.11
C GLU A 17 4.90 -14.29 1.82
N GLN A 18 5.41 -13.29 2.55
CA GLN A 18 4.94 -11.91 2.41
C GLN A 18 5.48 -11.39 1.08
N GLU A 19 4.63 -11.27 0.06
CA GLU A 19 5.01 -10.61 -1.19
C GLU A 19 5.44 -9.18 -0.85
N THR A 20 6.69 -8.85 -1.17
CA THR A 20 7.29 -7.56 -0.82
C THR A 20 6.64 -6.47 -1.65
N VAL A 21 5.78 -5.68 -1.00
CA VAL A 21 5.16 -4.50 -1.63
C VAL A 21 6.17 -3.34 -1.60
N PRO A 22 6.49 -2.73 -2.76
CA PRO A 22 7.39 -1.58 -2.79
C PRO A 22 6.82 -0.38 -2.05
N GLU A 23 7.70 0.44 -1.49
CA GLU A 23 7.30 1.69 -0.85
C GLU A 23 6.81 2.72 -1.89
N ALA A 24 5.81 3.51 -1.51
CA ALA A 24 5.29 4.58 -2.36
C ALA A 24 6.22 5.80 -2.36
N SER A 25 6.65 6.20 -3.56
CA SER A 25 7.54 7.32 -3.80
C SER A 25 7.21 7.97 -5.15
N ALA A 26 7.79 9.13 -5.43
CA ALA A 26 7.64 9.77 -6.74
C ALA A 26 8.11 8.88 -7.90
N ILE A 27 9.07 7.98 -7.65
CA ILE A 27 9.62 7.07 -8.66
C ILE A 27 8.67 5.88 -8.86
N THR A 28 8.26 5.22 -7.77
CA THR A 28 7.43 4.00 -7.82
C THR A 28 5.98 4.28 -8.20
N CYS A 29 5.46 5.47 -7.87
CA CYS A 29 4.11 5.89 -8.25
C CYS A 29 4.04 6.57 -9.63
N ALA A 30 5.17 6.76 -10.33
CA ALA A 30 5.16 7.27 -11.69
C ALA A 30 4.41 6.29 -12.63
N PRO A 31 3.69 6.76 -13.67
CA PRO A 31 2.78 5.91 -14.44
C PRO A 31 3.40 4.61 -14.98
N VAL A 32 4.63 4.67 -15.49
CA VAL A 32 5.34 3.51 -16.04
C VAL A 32 5.75 2.54 -14.94
N ALA A 33 6.40 3.03 -13.88
CA ALA A 33 6.85 2.21 -12.75
C ALA A 33 5.66 1.60 -12.00
N PHE A 34 4.58 2.36 -11.82
CA PHE A 34 3.36 1.89 -11.18
C PHE A 34 2.76 0.70 -11.92
N GLN A 35 2.62 0.78 -13.24
CA GLN A 35 2.08 -0.31 -14.06
C GLN A 35 2.99 -1.54 -14.02
N GLN A 36 4.31 -1.32 -14.03
CA GLN A 36 5.27 -2.41 -13.89
C GLN A 36 5.12 -3.10 -12.52
N THR A 37 5.12 -2.35 -11.42
CA THR A 37 4.96 -2.90 -10.07
C THR A 37 3.62 -3.63 -9.89
N ILE A 38 2.51 -3.08 -10.38
CA ILE A 38 1.20 -3.76 -10.31
C ILE A 38 1.20 -5.06 -11.10
N SER A 39 1.93 -5.13 -12.21
CA SER A 39 2.04 -6.35 -13.03
C SER A 39 2.93 -7.42 -12.39
N GLU A 40 3.96 -7.00 -11.65
CA GLU A 40 4.88 -7.88 -10.91
C GLU A 40 4.25 -8.46 -9.63
N LEU A 41 3.30 -7.74 -9.01
CA LEU A 41 2.59 -8.22 -7.82
C LEU A 41 1.57 -9.30 -8.19
N SER A 42 1.81 -10.51 -7.69
CA SER A 42 0.95 -11.68 -7.91
C SER A 42 -0.37 -11.57 -7.15
N ARG A 43 -0.37 -10.98 -5.95
CA ARG A 43 -1.56 -10.95 -5.08
C ARG A 43 -2.39 -9.70 -5.29
N GLU A 44 -3.70 -9.88 -5.32
CA GLU A 44 -4.64 -8.75 -5.41
C GLU A 44 -4.55 -7.83 -4.18
N SER A 45 -4.34 -8.39 -2.99
CA SER A 45 -4.15 -7.62 -1.76
C SER A 45 -2.92 -6.72 -1.82
N SER A 46 -1.80 -7.24 -2.33
CA SER A 46 -0.57 -6.46 -2.54
C SER A 46 -0.77 -5.33 -3.54
N ARG A 47 -1.44 -5.61 -4.67
CA ARG A 47 -1.78 -4.60 -5.69
C ARG A 47 -2.64 -3.47 -5.11
N LYS A 48 -3.65 -3.82 -4.31
CA LYS A 48 -4.50 -2.84 -3.60
C LYS A 48 -3.69 -2.02 -2.59
N ALA A 49 -2.86 -2.67 -1.78
CA ALA A 49 -2.01 -1.99 -0.80
C ALA A 49 -1.04 -1.01 -1.47
N PHE A 50 -0.41 -1.40 -2.57
CA PHE A 50 0.47 -0.51 -3.34
C PHE A 50 -0.27 0.68 -3.95
N ALA A 51 -1.44 0.45 -4.56
CA ALA A 51 -2.27 1.50 -5.13
C ALA A 51 -2.75 2.51 -4.07
N GLU A 52 -3.14 2.04 -2.89
CA GLU A 52 -3.53 2.88 -1.76
C GLU A 52 -2.34 3.69 -1.21
N ALA A 53 -1.17 3.07 -1.13
CA ALA A 53 0.06 3.76 -0.71
C ALA A 53 0.41 4.89 -1.68
N CYS A 54 0.33 4.67 -2.99
CA CYS A 54 0.57 5.72 -3.99
C CYS A 54 -0.47 6.85 -3.92
N ARG A 55 -1.76 6.53 -3.76
CA ARG A 55 -2.80 7.57 -3.54
C ARG A 55 -2.52 8.41 -2.30
N SER A 56 -2.07 7.76 -1.22
CA SER A 56 -1.73 8.45 0.03
C SER A 56 -0.51 9.35 -0.13
N PHE A 57 0.51 8.89 -0.87
CA PHE A 57 1.69 9.67 -1.23
C PHE A 57 1.32 10.92 -2.04
N GLU A 58 0.51 10.79 -3.08
CA GLU A 58 0.04 11.94 -3.88
C GLU A 58 -0.74 12.96 -3.05
N LYS A 59 -1.61 12.47 -2.15
CA LYS A 59 -2.34 13.35 -1.23
C LYS A 59 -1.38 14.11 -0.31
N ALA A 60 -0.35 13.44 0.20
CA ALA A 60 0.67 14.07 1.02
C ALA A 60 1.47 15.13 0.26
N GLN A 61 1.82 14.87 -1.01
CA GLN A 61 2.48 15.85 -1.87
C GLN A 61 1.61 17.08 -2.12
N ARG A 62 0.32 16.90 -2.40
CA ARG A 62 -0.61 18.02 -2.58
C ARG A 62 -0.78 18.87 -1.33
N MET A 63 -0.77 18.25 -0.14
CA MET A 63 -0.80 19.01 1.12
C MET A 63 0.48 19.81 1.35
N ARG A 64 1.61 19.40 0.76
CA ARG A 64 2.88 20.15 0.81
C ARG A 64 2.95 21.27 -0.22
N GLU A 65 2.15 21.23 -1.28
CA GLU A 65 2.01 22.28 -2.30
C GLU A 65 1.25 23.53 -1.81
N TRP A 66 1.07 23.71 -0.48
CA TRP A 66 0.44 24.90 0.03
C TRP A 66 1.25 26.16 -0.34
N GLU A 67 0.62 27.04 -1.11
CA GLU A 67 1.14 28.35 -1.47
C GLU A 67 0.50 29.41 -0.58
N PHE A 68 1.31 30.32 -0.04
CA PHE A 68 0.81 31.44 0.75
C PHE A 68 0.13 32.46 -0.17
N GLU A 69 -1.19 32.52 -0.10
CA GLU A 69 -1.96 33.58 -0.75
C GLU A 69 -2.08 34.77 0.23
N PRO A 70 -1.42 35.91 -0.02
CA PRO A 70 -1.55 37.07 0.84
C PRO A 70 -3.00 37.57 0.82
N SER A 71 -3.54 37.86 2.00
CA SER A 71 -4.83 38.53 2.11
C SER A 71 -4.79 39.86 1.36
N SER A 72 -5.91 40.23 0.72
CA SER A 72 -6.04 41.51 0.03
C SER A 72 -5.59 42.67 0.93
N PRO A 73 -4.86 43.67 0.41
CA PRO A 73 -4.39 44.79 1.23
C PRO A 73 -5.58 45.44 1.93
N ASP A 74 -5.46 45.60 3.25
CA ASP A 74 -6.41 46.31 4.09
C ASP A 74 -6.60 47.72 3.53
N ARG A 75 -7.83 48.03 3.10
CA ARG A 75 -8.21 49.40 2.70
C ARG A 75 -8.74 50.12 3.94
N TYR A 76 -7.84 50.62 4.78
CA TYR A 76 -8.16 51.63 5.80
C TYR A 76 -8.11 53.03 5.21
#